data_AF-A0AAW2DXK1-F1
#
_entry.id   AF-A0AAW2DXK1-F1
#
_cell.length_a   1.000
_cell.length_b   1.000
_cell.length_c   1.000
_cell.angle_alpha   90.00
_cell.angle_beta   90.00
_cell.angle_gamma   90.00
#
_symmetry.space_group_name_H-M   'P 1'
#
loop_
_entity.id
_entity.type
_entity.pdbx_description
1 polymer ?
#
loop_
_entity_poly.entity_id
_entity_poly.type
_entity_poly.pdbx_seq_one_letter_code
_entity_poly.pdbx_strand_id
1 'polypeptide(L)'
;MFSLFSLVALAKLNFSFDVASFSVNVDAEIDALLKWKASLQNETHSPLSSWTLLPNNATNSSNNQNSSPTPCSWFGISCNQAGSVVRLNLSQLTNSSLKGTLHEFPFSSLPNLAYLDLSINELFGIVPIEITHLSKLIYLDLSHNNFSGEIPPQIGQLTNLEVLHLADNQLKGSIPSEIGQLKSLNELSLYVNHFHGCIPASLGNLSNLAQFYLNDNFLSCSIPSSLGNLSNLTSLCLYDNQLSAPIPPEIGNLTNLVELDISNNSLTGPIPYSIGNLEKLTLLQLFQNQLSGSIPPEIGNLKSLKTLSLHTNHFSGSIPTSF
;
A
#
# COMPACT_ATOMS: atom_id res chain seq x y z
N MET A 1 10.01 -8.15 6.63
CA MET A 1 9.30 -8.85 7.71
C MET A 1 7.82 -8.61 7.46
N PHE A 2 7.07 -9.55 6.86
CA PHE A 2 5.65 -9.34 6.60
C PHE A 2 4.93 -9.20 7.95
N SER A 3 4.40 -8.01 8.22
CA SER A 3 3.60 -7.73 9.41
C SER A 3 2.39 -8.66 9.43
N LEU A 4 2.18 -9.36 10.56
CA LEU A 4 1.03 -10.24 10.79
C LEU A 4 -0.34 -9.51 10.72
N PHE A 5 -0.35 -8.18 10.55
CA PHE A 5 -1.56 -7.35 10.62
C PHE A 5 -2.32 -7.20 9.30
N SER A 6 -1.75 -7.57 8.15
CA SER A 6 -2.46 -7.51 6.85
C SER A 6 -3.68 -8.44 6.78
N LEU A 7 -3.89 -9.34 7.75
CA LEU A 7 -5.09 -10.18 7.86
C LEU A 7 -6.34 -9.44 8.33
N VAL A 8 -6.23 -8.27 8.98
CA VAL A 8 -7.40 -7.59 9.58
C VAL A 8 -8.26 -6.90 8.50
N ALA A 9 -7.66 -6.38 7.42
CA ALA A 9 -8.39 -5.80 6.30
C ALA A 9 -9.25 -6.85 5.54
N LEU A 10 -8.82 -8.12 5.53
CA LEU A 10 -9.54 -9.21 4.87
C LEU A 10 -10.82 -9.66 5.60
N ALA A 11 -10.94 -9.42 6.91
CA ALA A 11 -12.05 -9.95 7.71
C ALA A 11 -13.39 -9.18 7.54
N LYS A 12 -13.41 -8.06 6.81
CA LYS A 12 -14.61 -7.20 6.65
C LYS A 12 -15.41 -7.43 5.36
N LEU A 13 -15.00 -8.31 4.46
CA LEU A 13 -15.75 -8.60 3.23
C LEU A 13 -16.89 -9.61 3.46
N ASN A 14 -17.78 -9.34 4.42
CA ASN A 14 -19.09 -9.98 4.52
C ASN A 14 -20.15 -8.99 4.06
N PHE A 15 -20.51 -9.01 2.78
CA PHE A 15 -21.58 -8.18 2.25
C PHE A 15 -22.89 -8.96 2.20
N SER A 16 -23.87 -8.54 3.00
CA SER A 16 -25.30 -8.69 2.68
C SER A 16 -25.81 -7.32 2.23
N PHE A 17 -26.25 -7.21 0.98
CA PHE A 17 -27.00 -6.07 0.49
C PHE A 17 -28.16 -6.53 -0.41
N ASP A 18 -29.28 -5.84 -0.24
CA ASP A 18 -30.58 -6.09 -0.86
C ASP A 18 -30.56 -5.97 -2.39
N VAL A 19 -31.36 -6.82 -3.03
CA VAL A 19 -31.48 -6.97 -4.47
C VAL A 19 -32.26 -5.79 -5.06
N ALA A 20 -31.56 -4.82 -5.64
CA ALA A 20 -32.08 -4.03 -6.74
C ALA A 20 -31.48 -4.59 -8.04
N SER A 21 -32.34 -5.22 -8.85
CA SER A 21 -31.99 -5.82 -10.14
C SER A 21 -31.64 -4.74 -11.17
N PHE A 22 -30.41 -4.25 -11.15
CA PHE A 22 -29.78 -3.71 -12.35
C PHE A 22 -29.10 -4.88 -13.04
N SER A 23 -29.44 -5.12 -14.31
CA SER A 23 -28.72 -6.09 -15.14
C SER A 23 -27.26 -5.64 -15.25
N VAL A 24 -26.39 -6.19 -14.41
CA VAL A 24 -24.94 -6.09 -14.60
C VAL A 24 -24.67 -6.64 -16.00
N ASN A 25 -24.05 -5.84 -16.85
CA ASN A 25 -23.63 -6.31 -18.17
C ASN A 25 -22.36 -7.15 -18.01
N VAL A 26 -22.54 -8.38 -17.52
CA VAL A 26 -21.45 -9.35 -17.29
C VAL A 26 -20.71 -9.65 -18.61
N ASP A 27 -21.39 -9.59 -19.75
CA ASP A 27 -20.77 -9.77 -21.07
C ASP A 27 -19.73 -8.67 -21.36
N ALA A 28 -20.00 -7.41 -20.95
CA ALA A 28 -19.03 -6.33 -21.09
C ALA A 28 -17.79 -6.51 -20.19
N GLU A 29 -17.94 -7.06 -18.98
CA GLU A 29 -16.81 -7.39 -18.10
C GLU A 29 -15.92 -8.47 -18.74
N ILE A 30 -16.54 -9.52 -19.30
CA ILE A 30 -15.86 -10.62 -20.00
C ILE A 30 -15.05 -10.09 -21.18
N ASP A 31 -15.69 -9.35 -22.08
CA ASP A 31 -15.04 -8.85 -23.30
C ASP A 31 -13.88 -7.92 -22.96
N ALA A 32 -14.05 -7.06 -21.95
CA ALA A 32 -13.03 -6.10 -21.55
C ALA A 32 -11.82 -6.79 -20.88
N LEU A 33 -12.04 -7.82 -20.05
CA LEU A 33 -10.97 -8.62 -19.46
C LEU A 33 -10.21 -9.46 -20.50
N LEU A 34 -10.91 -10.05 -21.48
CA LEU A 34 -10.28 -10.76 -22.59
C LEU A 34 -9.47 -9.83 -23.49
N LYS A 35 -9.97 -8.62 -23.73
CA LYS A 35 -9.24 -7.57 -24.47
C LYS A 35 -7.94 -7.19 -23.73
N TRP A 36 -8.00 -6.99 -22.41
CA TRP A 36 -6.81 -6.70 -21.62
C TRP A 36 -5.82 -7.88 -21.65
N LYS A 37 -6.30 -9.13 -21.47
CA LYS A 37 -5.48 -10.34 -21.61
C LYS A 37 -4.74 -10.38 -22.95
N ALA A 38 -5.41 -10.06 -24.06
CA ALA A 38 -4.82 -10.04 -25.39
C ALA A 38 -3.78 -8.92 -25.59
N SER A 39 -3.77 -7.89 -24.74
CA SER A 39 -2.78 -6.81 -24.77
C SER A 39 -1.47 -7.15 -24.03
N LEU A 40 -1.45 -8.21 -23.23
CA LEU A 40 -0.30 -8.61 -22.43
C LEU A 40 0.74 -9.35 -23.29
N GLN A 41 2.02 -9.16 -22.97
CA GLN A 41 3.16 -9.62 -23.77
C GLN A 41 3.56 -11.09 -23.53
N ASN A 42 2.78 -11.86 -22.76
CA ASN A 42 3.12 -13.24 -22.36
C ASN A 42 2.23 -14.28 -23.05
N GLU A 43 2.50 -14.54 -24.33
CA GLU A 43 1.68 -15.44 -25.16
C GLU A 43 1.99 -16.95 -24.99
N THR A 44 3.18 -17.34 -24.53
CA THR A 44 3.61 -18.76 -24.59
C THR A 44 3.39 -19.55 -23.28
N HIS A 45 3.26 -18.89 -22.13
CA HIS A 45 2.95 -19.51 -20.82
C HIS A 45 2.03 -18.62 -19.98
N SER A 46 0.94 -18.15 -20.58
CA SER A 46 0.04 -17.19 -19.92
C SER A 46 -0.56 -17.79 -18.64
N PRO A 47 -0.38 -17.14 -17.48
CA PRO A 47 -1.02 -17.52 -16.22
C PRO A 47 -2.55 -17.42 -16.27
N LEU A 48 -3.07 -16.76 -17.31
CA LEU A 48 -4.49 -16.52 -17.55
C LEU A 48 -5.10 -17.59 -18.48
N SER A 49 -4.58 -18.82 -18.49
CA SER A 49 -5.07 -19.90 -19.36
C SER A 49 -6.54 -20.26 -19.12
N SER A 50 -7.05 -20.04 -17.90
CA SER A 50 -8.46 -20.22 -17.54
C SER A 50 -9.39 -19.14 -18.09
N TRP A 51 -8.85 -18.01 -18.55
CA TRP A 51 -9.64 -16.89 -19.07
C TRP A 51 -10.06 -17.19 -20.52
N THR A 52 -11.10 -18.00 -20.68
CA THR A 52 -11.63 -18.44 -21.96
C THR A 52 -13.16 -18.36 -21.97
N LEU A 53 -13.74 -18.17 -23.16
CA LEU A 53 -15.19 -18.20 -23.37
C LEU A 53 -15.78 -19.62 -23.30
N LEU A 54 -14.92 -20.66 -23.37
CA LEU A 54 -15.33 -22.07 -23.37
C LEU A 54 -14.92 -22.75 -22.05
N PRO A 55 -15.79 -23.58 -21.43
CA PRO A 55 -15.39 -24.42 -20.31
C PRO A 55 -14.48 -25.57 -20.78
N ASN A 56 -13.31 -25.72 -20.15
CA ASN A 56 -12.37 -26.81 -20.40
C ASN A 56 -12.91 -28.17 -19.90
N ASN A 57 -13.90 -28.75 -20.59
CA ASN A 57 -14.18 -30.18 -20.76
C ASN A 57 -15.55 -30.35 -21.45
N ALA A 58 -15.61 -30.11 -22.76
CA ALA A 58 -16.72 -30.57 -23.59
C ALA A 58 -16.36 -31.92 -24.24
N THR A 59 -16.02 -32.91 -23.42
CA THR A 59 -16.04 -34.32 -23.82
C THR A 59 -17.00 -35.04 -22.89
N ASN A 60 -18.24 -35.20 -23.37
CA ASN A 60 -19.28 -36.06 -22.83
C ASN A 60 -19.80 -35.75 -21.40
N SER A 61 -20.76 -34.84 -21.29
CA SER A 61 -21.98 -35.14 -20.51
C SER A 61 -23.10 -34.17 -20.90
N SER A 62 -24.17 -34.76 -21.42
CA SER A 62 -25.50 -34.16 -21.55
C SER A 62 -26.01 -33.61 -20.21
N ASN A 63 -26.73 -32.48 -20.31
CA ASN A 63 -27.61 -31.85 -19.32
C ASN A 63 -26.96 -30.93 -18.27
N ASN A 64 -26.64 -29.70 -18.70
CA ASN A 64 -27.14 -28.46 -18.11
C ASN A 64 -26.72 -27.27 -18.98
N GLN A 65 -27.42 -27.07 -20.11
CA GLN A 65 -27.39 -25.79 -20.82
C GLN A 65 -28.26 -24.82 -20.04
N ASN A 66 -27.66 -23.82 -19.37
CA ASN A 66 -28.27 -22.53 -18.97
C ASN A 66 -27.37 -21.66 -18.07
N SER A 67 -26.04 -21.82 -18.07
CA SER A 67 -25.14 -20.85 -17.44
C SER A 67 -24.38 -20.11 -18.52
N SER A 68 -24.67 -18.81 -18.70
CA SER A 68 -23.82 -17.92 -19.49
C SER A 68 -22.37 -18.04 -19.01
N PRO A 69 -21.37 -18.00 -19.92
CA PRO A 69 -19.98 -17.98 -19.52
C PRO A 69 -19.78 -16.82 -18.56
N THR A 70 -19.06 -17.06 -17.46
CA THR A 70 -18.90 -16.08 -16.39
C THR A 70 -17.43 -16.02 -15.98
N PRO A 71 -16.88 -14.80 -15.77
CA PRO A 71 -15.48 -14.63 -15.39
C PRO A 71 -15.23 -15.15 -13.97
N CYS A 72 -16.27 -15.44 -13.19
CA CYS A 72 -16.17 -15.87 -11.79
C CYS A 72 -15.50 -17.24 -11.59
N SER A 73 -15.34 -18.01 -12.66
CA SER A 73 -14.59 -19.28 -12.66
C SER A 73 -13.12 -19.11 -13.06
N TRP A 74 -12.75 -17.93 -13.54
CA TRP A 74 -11.40 -17.65 -13.99
C TRP A 74 -10.45 -17.49 -12.82
N PHE A 75 -9.21 -17.91 -13.03
CA PHE A 75 -8.15 -17.76 -12.04
C PHE A 75 -8.04 -16.29 -11.62
N GLY A 76 -7.98 -16.08 -10.31
CA GLY A 76 -7.82 -14.76 -9.69
C GLY A 76 -9.09 -13.91 -9.62
N ILE A 77 -10.21 -14.35 -10.21
CA ILE A 77 -11.45 -13.58 -10.21
C ILE A 77 -12.41 -14.08 -9.13
N SER A 78 -13.06 -13.16 -8.43
CA SER A 78 -14.25 -13.45 -7.64
C SER A 78 -15.34 -12.43 -7.92
N CYS A 79 -16.58 -12.88 -7.87
CA CYS A 79 -17.75 -12.07 -8.20
C CYS A 79 -18.73 -11.96 -7.03
N ASN A 80 -19.61 -10.98 -7.12
CA ASN A 80 -20.80 -10.90 -6.26
C ASN A 80 -21.91 -11.88 -6.72
N GLN A 81 -23.02 -11.88 -6.00
CA GLN A 81 -24.20 -12.72 -6.30
C GLN A 81 -24.82 -12.47 -7.68
N ALA A 82 -24.62 -11.26 -8.25
CA ALA A 82 -25.08 -10.90 -9.59
C ALA A 82 -24.09 -11.29 -10.70
N GLY A 83 -22.96 -11.93 -10.36
CA GLY A 83 -21.94 -12.35 -11.32
C GLY A 83 -20.97 -11.26 -11.77
N SER A 84 -21.02 -10.06 -11.16
CA SER A 84 -20.09 -8.96 -11.44
C SER A 84 -18.78 -9.14 -10.67
N VAL A 85 -17.65 -8.87 -11.34
CA VAL A 85 -16.32 -8.96 -10.74
C VAL A 85 -16.16 -7.94 -9.60
N VAL A 86 -15.81 -8.46 -8.42
CA VAL A 86 -15.52 -7.65 -7.20
C VAL A 86 -14.08 -7.78 -6.74
N ARG A 87 -13.40 -8.86 -7.13
CA ARG A 87 -12.01 -9.12 -6.77
C ARG A 87 -11.25 -9.62 -7.99
N LEU A 88 -10.11 -9.00 -8.25
CA LEU A 88 -9.09 -9.46 -9.18
C LEU A 88 -7.77 -9.59 -8.42
N ASN A 89 -7.32 -10.82 -8.21
CA ASN A 89 -6.04 -11.13 -7.59
C ASN A 89 -5.20 -11.97 -8.54
N LEU A 90 -4.17 -11.36 -9.10
CA LEU A 90 -3.19 -11.99 -9.98
C LEU A 90 -1.78 -11.93 -9.39
N SER A 91 -1.66 -11.83 -8.06
CA SER A 91 -0.37 -11.91 -7.37
C SER A 91 0.12 -13.35 -7.24
N GLN A 92 1.44 -13.51 -7.07
CA GLN A 92 2.09 -14.80 -6.79
C GLN A 92 1.91 -15.88 -7.88
N LEU A 93 2.06 -15.50 -9.14
CA LEU A 93 2.15 -16.46 -10.23
C LEU A 93 3.54 -17.10 -10.23
N THR A 94 3.73 -18.15 -9.44
CA THR A 94 5.04 -18.78 -9.15
C THR A 94 5.78 -19.29 -10.40
N ASN A 95 5.13 -19.38 -11.55
CA ASN A 95 5.69 -19.92 -12.81
C ASN A 95 5.53 -19.01 -14.04
N SER A 96 4.86 -17.85 -13.94
CA SER A 96 4.77 -16.88 -15.05
C SER A 96 4.29 -15.50 -14.58
N SER A 97 5.13 -14.48 -14.74
CA SER A 97 4.77 -13.08 -14.50
C SER A 97 3.74 -12.58 -15.52
N LEU A 98 2.95 -11.57 -15.20
CA LEU A 98 2.24 -10.77 -16.20
C LEU A 98 3.17 -9.68 -16.71
N LYS A 99 3.27 -9.52 -18.03
CA LYS A 99 4.06 -8.47 -18.67
C LYS A 99 3.19 -7.64 -19.59
N GLY A 100 3.27 -6.32 -19.48
CA GLY A 100 2.44 -5.39 -20.24
C GLY A 100 2.18 -4.11 -19.46
N THR A 101 1.17 -3.35 -19.86
CA THR A 101 0.80 -2.09 -19.21
C THR A 101 -0.64 -2.13 -18.71
N LEU A 102 -0.99 -1.13 -17.89
CA LEU A 102 -2.39 -0.91 -17.47
C LEU A 102 -3.18 -0.04 -18.44
N HIS A 103 -2.62 0.38 -19.59
CA HIS A 103 -3.32 1.26 -20.53
C HIS A 103 -4.63 0.65 -21.06
N GLU A 104 -4.61 -0.64 -21.39
CA GLU A 104 -5.80 -1.38 -21.84
C GLU A 104 -6.57 -2.05 -20.69
N PHE A 105 -6.19 -1.79 -19.43
CA PHE A 105 -6.90 -2.36 -18.29
C PHE A 105 -8.32 -1.77 -18.23
N PRO A 106 -9.37 -2.58 -18.01
CA PRO A 106 -10.74 -2.17 -18.25
C PRO A 106 -11.36 -1.44 -17.04
N PHE A 107 -10.74 -0.35 -16.59
CA PHE A 107 -11.16 0.39 -15.39
C PHE A 107 -12.66 0.76 -15.38
N SER A 108 -13.18 1.26 -16.51
CA SER A 108 -14.59 1.67 -16.61
C SER A 108 -15.56 0.50 -16.78
N SER A 109 -15.07 -0.70 -17.11
CA SER A 109 -15.91 -1.88 -17.33
C SER A 109 -16.02 -2.76 -16.09
N LEU A 110 -15.30 -2.45 -15.00
CA LEU A 110 -15.34 -3.19 -13.74
C LEU A 110 -15.92 -2.35 -12.59
N PRO A 111 -17.20 -1.92 -12.67
CA PRO A 111 -17.78 -0.92 -11.76
C PRO A 111 -17.94 -1.41 -10.30
N ASN A 112 -17.84 -2.72 -10.08
CA ASN A 112 -17.96 -3.35 -8.76
C ASN A 112 -16.63 -3.81 -8.16
N LEU A 113 -15.50 -3.58 -8.84
CA LEU A 113 -14.20 -4.01 -8.36
C LEU A 113 -13.83 -3.27 -7.06
N ALA A 114 -13.67 -4.04 -6.00
CA ALA A 114 -13.32 -3.57 -4.66
C ALA A 114 -11.90 -3.99 -4.25
N TYR A 115 -11.36 -5.05 -4.86
CA TYR A 115 -10.03 -5.58 -4.56
C TYR A 115 -9.28 -5.81 -5.87
N LEU A 116 -8.17 -5.10 -6.05
CA LEU A 116 -7.24 -5.25 -7.16
C LEU A 116 -5.84 -5.51 -6.63
N ASP A 117 -5.34 -6.72 -6.85
CA ASP A 117 -3.96 -7.12 -6.53
C ASP A 117 -3.29 -7.62 -7.80
N LEU A 118 -2.35 -6.83 -8.29
CA LEU A 118 -1.49 -7.13 -9.44
C LEU A 118 -0.02 -7.19 -9.01
N SER A 119 0.24 -7.35 -7.70
CA SER A 119 1.59 -7.35 -7.16
C SER A 119 2.41 -8.54 -7.65
N ILE A 120 3.75 -8.42 -7.63
CA ILE A 120 4.69 -9.49 -8.00
C ILE A 120 4.49 -9.91 -9.47
N ASN A 121 4.64 -8.95 -10.38
CA ASN A 121 4.54 -9.14 -11.83
C ASN A 121 5.61 -8.32 -12.57
N GLU A 122 5.62 -8.36 -13.90
CA GLU A 122 6.47 -7.54 -14.78
C GLU A 122 5.66 -6.44 -15.49
N LEU A 123 4.63 -5.91 -14.83
CA LEU A 123 3.85 -4.80 -15.39
C LEU A 123 4.68 -3.52 -15.38
N PHE A 124 4.58 -2.74 -16.45
CA PHE A 124 5.35 -1.52 -16.64
C PHE A 124 4.49 -0.39 -17.24
N GLY A 125 5.10 0.77 -17.42
CA GLY A 125 4.41 1.99 -17.85
C GLY A 125 4.01 2.84 -16.65
N ILE A 126 3.02 3.71 -16.82
CA ILE A 126 2.53 4.59 -15.75
C ILE A 126 1.35 3.96 -14.99
N VAL A 127 1.08 4.45 -13.78
CA VAL A 127 -0.23 4.24 -13.13
C VAL A 127 -1.23 5.19 -13.80
N PRO A 128 -2.21 4.68 -14.58
CA PRO A 128 -3.12 5.51 -15.36
C PRO A 128 -4.11 6.25 -14.45
N ILE A 129 -4.53 7.45 -14.86
CA ILE A 129 -5.53 8.25 -14.13
C ILE A 129 -6.89 7.55 -14.09
N GLU A 130 -7.19 6.72 -15.09
CA GLU A 130 -8.41 5.93 -15.23
C GLU A 130 -8.64 4.96 -14.05
N ILE A 131 -7.62 4.68 -13.24
CA ILE A 131 -7.78 3.93 -11.99
C ILE A 131 -8.84 4.52 -11.06
N THR A 132 -9.10 5.83 -11.16
CA THR A 132 -10.12 6.52 -10.36
C THR A 132 -11.55 6.15 -10.77
N HIS A 133 -11.75 5.54 -11.94
CA HIS A 133 -13.05 4.99 -12.33
C HIS A 133 -13.47 3.79 -11.45
N LEU A 134 -12.52 3.14 -10.77
CA LEU A 134 -12.78 2.08 -9.80
C LEU A 134 -13.24 2.65 -8.45
N SER A 135 -14.34 3.41 -8.45
CA SER A 135 -14.83 4.15 -7.27
C SER A 135 -15.15 3.30 -6.02
N LYS A 136 -15.28 1.98 -6.17
CA LYS A 136 -15.53 1.03 -5.07
C LYS A 136 -14.28 0.37 -4.51
N LEU A 137 -13.09 0.75 -4.99
CA LEU A 137 -11.83 0.14 -4.60
C LEU A 137 -11.56 0.37 -3.11
N ILE A 138 -11.30 -0.74 -2.40
CA ILE A 138 -10.93 -0.82 -0.99
C ILE A 138 -9.46 -1.24 -0.87
N TYR A 139 -9.01 -2.12 -1.77
CA TYR A 139 -7.66 -2.67 -1.77
C TYR A 139 -7.03 -2.50 -3.15
N LEU A 140 -5.87 -1.84 -3.19
CA LEU A 140 -5.03 -1.69 -4.37
C LEU A 140 -3.59 -2.07 -4.04
N ASP A 141 -3.10 -3.13 -4.66
CA ASP A 141 -1.70 -3.52 -4.60
C ASP A 141 -1.09 -3.67 -6.01
N LEU A 142 -0.15 -2.77 -6.32
CA LEU A 142 0.65 -2.77 -7.55
C LEU A 142 2.14 -3.00 -7.25
N SER A 143 2.47 -3.46 -6.05
CA SER A 143 3.86 -3.56 -5.58
C SER A 143 4.65 -4.62 -6.35
N HIS A 144 5.98 -4.55 -6.30
CA HIS A 144 6.86 -5.52 -6.96
C HIS A 144 6.55 -5.65 -8.46
N ASN A 145 6.59 -4.51 -9.16
CA ASN A 145 6.40 -4.38 -10.59
C ASN A 145 7.44 -3.40 -11.14
N ASN A 146 7.26 -2.97 -12.40
CA ASN A 146 8.16 -2.05 -13.07
C ASN A 146 7.41 -0.76 -13.51
N PHE A 147 6.41 -0.33 -12.73
CA PHE A 147 5.69 0.93 -12.95
C PHE A 147 6.61 2.13 -12.76
N SER A 148 6.42 3.16 -13.57
CA SER A 148 7.24 4.37 -13.62
C SER A 148 6.36 5.61 -13.71
N GLY A 149 6.98 6.79 -13.76
CA GLY A 149 6.23 8.05 -13.78
C GLY A 149 5.74 8.45 -12.39
N GLU A 150 4.79 9.37 -12.33
CA GLU A 150 4.26 9.91 -11.07
C GLU A 150 2.99 9.18 -10.65
N ILE A 151 2.68 9.21 -9.35
CA ILE A 151 1.34 8.82 -8.88
C ILE A 151 0.35 9.91 -9.33
N PRO A 152 -0.74 9.56 -10.05
CA PRO A 152 -1.74 10.56 -10.43
C PRO A 152 -2.41 11.13 -9.16
N PRO A 153 -2.43 12.47 -8.96
CA PRO A 153 -3.04 13.09 -7.78
C PRO A 153 -4.51 12.70 -7.57
N GLN A 154 -5.22 12.38 -8.64
CA GLN A 154 -6.61 11.95 -8.61
C GLN A 154 -6.82 10.62 -7.86
N ILE A 155 -5.76 9.88 -7.52
CA ILE A 155 -5.86 8.73 -6.62
C ILE A 155 -6.56 9.08 -5.29
N GLY A 156 -6.47 10.35 -4.84
CA GLY A 156 -7.19 10.86 -3.67
C GLY A 156 -8.73 10.79 -3.77
N GLN A 157 -9.28 10.56 -4.98
CA GLN A 157 -10.72 10.37 -5.20
C GLN A 157 -11.22 8.98 -4.78
N LEU A 158 -10.33 8.00 -4.59
CA LEU A 158 -10.67 6.64 -4.16
C LEU A 158 -10.92 6.57 -2.65
N THR A 159 -11.87 7.34 -2.13
CA THR A 159 -12.05 7.57 -0.68
C THR A 159 -12.41 6.32 0.15
N ASN A 160 -12.80 5.23 -0.50
CA ASN A 160 -13.04 3.93 0.13
C ASN A 160 -11.76 3.10 0.34
N LEU A 161 -10.61 3.55 -0.18
CA LEU A 161 -9.37 2.80 -0.14
C LEU A 161 -8.86 2.66 1.30
N GLU A 162 -8.69 1.41 1.73
CA GLU A 162 -8.12 1.02 3.02
C GLU A 162 -6.66 0.59 2.87
N VAL A 163 -6.27 0.05 1.70
CA VAL A 163 -4.90 -0.39 1.42
C VAL A 163 -4.42 0.20 0.10
N LEU A 164 -3.30 0.93 0.14
CA LEU A 164 -2.59 1.44 -1.03
C LEU A 164 -1.14 1.01 -1.00
N HIS A 165 -0.81 0.02 -1.81
CA HIS A 165 0.53 -0.53 -1.94
C HIS A 165 1.08 -0.31 -3.35
N LEU A 166 2.17 0.45 -3.44
CA LEU A 166 2.88 0.78 -4.67
C LEU A 166 4.40 0.52 -4.52
N ALA A 167 4.79 -0.29 -3.54
CA ALA A 167 6.18 -0.48 -3.17
C ALA A 167 6.97 -1.26 -4.23
N ASP A 168 8.30 -1.12 -4.24
CA ASP A 168 9.19 -1.84 -5.15
C ASP A 168 8.78 -1.68 -6.63
N ASN A 169 8.91 -0.43 -7.10
CA ASN A 169 8.63 0.01 -8.46
C ASN A 169 9.65 1.08 -8.88
N GLN A 170 9.44 1.70 -10.05
CA GLN A 170 10.23 2.81 -10.58
C GLN A 170 9.47 4.15 -10.51
N LEU A 171 8.48 4.30 -9.60
CA LEU A 171 7.70 5.52 -9.47
C LEU A 171 8.58 6.67 -8.99
N LYS A 172 8.30 7.88 -9.46
CA LYS A 172 9.10 9.09 -9.22
C LYS A 172 8.21 10.30 -8.98
N GLY A 173 8.82 11.47 -8.80
CA GLY A 173 8.11 12.70 -8.49
C GLY A 173 7.85 12.85 -7.00
N SER A 174 7.04 13.85 -6.64
CA SER A 174 6.59 14.05 -5.26
C SER A 174 5.40 13.17 -4.92
N ILE A 175 5.29 12.76 -3.66
CA ILE A 175 4.08 12.12 -3.14
C ILE A 175 2.90 13.12 -3.25
N PRO A 176 1.80 12.81 -3.95
CA PRO A 176 0.66 13.71 -4.08
C PRO A 176 0.01 14.04 -2.73
N SER A 177 -0.29 15.31 -2.50
CA SER A 177 -0.94 15.77 -1.26
C SER A 177 -2.36 15.22 -1.09
N GLU A 178 -2.98 14.87 -2.21
CA GLU A 178 -4.33 14.33 -2.36
C GLU A 178 -4.49 12.95 -1.73
N ILE A 179 -3.39 12.20 -1.53
CA ILE A 179 -3.42 10.96 -0.74
C ILE A 179 -3.98 11.25 0.68
N GLY A 180 -3.75 12.44 1.24
CA GLY A 180 -4.33 12.87 2.52
C GLY A 180 -5.87 12.96 2.56
N GLN A 181 -6.55 12.77 1.42
CA GLN A 181 -8.02 12.68 1.32
C GLN A 181 -8.55 11.28 1.57
N LEU A 182 -7.70 10.24 1.55
CA LEU A 182 -8.06 8.84 1.71
C LEU A 182 -8.31 8.49 3.18
N LYS A 183 -9.40 9.00 3.77
CA LYS A 183 -9.67 8.87 5.22
C LYS A 183 -9.85 7.44 5.71
N SER A 184 -10.18 6.51 4.83
CA SER A 184 -10.33 5.09 5.13
C SER A 184 -8.98 4.36 5.17
N LEU A 185 -7.89 4.98 4.70
CA LEU A 185 -6.60 4.33 4.51
C LEU A 185 -6.01 3.85 5.83
N ASN A 186 -5.69 2.57 5.87
CA ASN A 186 -5.09 1.86 6.99
C ASN A 186 -3.63 1.48 6.71
N GLU A 187 -3.32 1.12 5.47
CA GLU A 187 -1.96 0.76 5.04
C GLU A 187 -1.55 1.61 3.83
N LEU A 188 -0.41 2.31 3.97
CA LEU A 188 0.22 3.07 2.89
C LEU A 188 1.67 2.61 2.73
N SER A 189 1.96 1.98 1.60
CA SER A 189 3.28 1.44 1.29
C SER A 189 3.80 1.99 -0.03
N LEU A 190 4.82 2.86 0.04
CA LEU A 190 5.47 3.50 -1.11
C LEU A 190 7.00 3.22 -1.13
N TYR A 191 7.47 2.26 -0.35
CA TYR A 191 8.91 1.99 -0.18
C TYR A 191 9.58 1.48 -1.46
N VAL A 192 10.92 1.58 -1.55
CA VAL A 192 11.73 1.14 -2.72
C VAL A 192 11.15 1.71 -4.02
N ASN A 193 11.26 3.03 -4.16
CA ASN A 193 10.87 3.78 -5.34
C ASN A 193 11.86 4.96 -5.54
N HIS A 194 11.52 5.88 -6.45
CA HIS A 194 12.30 7.08 -6.73
C HIS A 194 11.56 8.37 -6.31
N PHE A 195 10.72 8.31 -5.27
CA PHE A 195 10.01 9.50 -4.78
C PHE A 195 10.99 10.53 -4.20
N HIS A 196 10.74 11.80 -4.49
CA HIS A 196 11.58 12.91 -4.03
C HIS A 196 10.75 14.10 -3.53
N GLY A 197 11.41 15.10 -2.95
CA GLY A 197 10.75 16.25 -2.32
C GLY A 197 10.27 15.92 -0.91
N CYS A 198 9.38 16.75 -0.36
CA CYS A 198 8.94 16.62 1.03
C CYS A 198 7.82 15.59 1.20
N ILE A 199 7.73 14.98 2.39
CA ILE A 199 6.52 14.27 2.83
C ILE A 199 5.38 15.31 2.98
N PRO A 200 4.23 15.16 2.29
CA PRO A 200 3.15 16.13 2.39
C PRO A 200 2.54 16.17 3.79
N ALA A 201 2.38 17.37 4.37
CA ALA A 201 1.75 17.54 5.67
C ALA A 201 0.30 17.03 5.69
N SER A 202 -0.37 16.97 4.54
CA SER A 202 -1.71 16.40 4.38
C SER A 202 -1.77 14.91 4.73
N LEU A 203 -0.67 14.16 4.73
CA LEU A 203 -0.69 12.76 5.17
C LEU A 203 -1.01 12.61 6.66
N GLY A 204 -0.81 13.65 7.47
CA GLY A 204 -1.30 13.71 8.86
C GLY A 204 -2.82 13.70 9.00
N ASN A 205 -3.58 13.77 7.89
CA ASN A 205 -5.03 13.69 7.87
C ASN A 205 -5.58 12.25 7.86
N LEU A 206 -4.72 11.25 7.74
CA LEU A 206 -5.07 9.83 7.59
C LEU A 206 -5.32 9.16 8.95
N SER A 207 -6.36 9.57 9.65
CA SER A 207 -6.61 9.16 11.05
C SER A 207 -6.75 7.65 11.29
N ASN A 208 -7.01 6.85 10.24
CA ASN A 208 -7.11 5.39 10.32
C ASN A 208 -5.80 4.65 10.00
N LEU A 209 -4.74 5.37 9.63
CA LEU A 209 -3.49 4.79 9.18
C LEU A 209 -2.79 4.05 10.33
N ALA A 210 -2.49 2.78 10.11
CA ALA A 210 -1.82 1.89 11.05
C ALA A 210 -0.39 1.52 10.59
N GLN A 211 -0.18 1.40 9.28
CA GLN A 211 1.12 1.09 8.68
C GLN A 211 1.51 2.16 7.67
N PHE A 212 2.71 2.73 7.83
CA PHE A 212 3.19 3.79 6.94
C PHE A 212 4.66 3.58 6.58
N TYR A 213 4.89 3.19 5.32
CA TYR A 213 6.21 2.82 4.79
C TYR A 213 6.60 3.74 3.63
N LEU A 214 7.63 4.57 3.84
CA LEU A 214 8.22 5.46 2.83
C LEU A 214 9.73 5.24 2.67
N ASN A 215 10.28 4.20 3.30
CA ASN A 215 11.71 3.90 3.27
C ASN A 215 12.25 3.65 1.86
N ASP A 216 13.58 3.71 1.71
CA ASP A 216 14.26 3.44 0.43
C ASP A 216 13.75 4.32 -0.73
N ASN A 217 13.81 5.64 -0.52
CA ASN A 217 13.41 6.65 -1.51
C ASN A 217 14.40 7.84 -1.49
N PHE A 218 14.08 8.92 -2.20
CA PHE A 218 14.85 10.18 -2.22
C PHE A 218 14.08 11.33 -1.55
N LEU A 219 13.26 11.03 -0.54
CA LEU A 219 12.50 12.04 0.18
C LEU A 219 13.43 12.94 0.99
N SER A 220 13.12 14.22 1.02
CA SER A 220 13.92 15.25 1.68
C SER A 220 13.04 16.16 2.55
N CYS A 221 13.53 17.33 2.94
CA CYS A 221 12.88 18.24 3.89
C CYS A 221 12.76 17.62 5.30
N SER A 222 11.96 18.25 6.16
CA SER A 222 11.67 17.77 7.50
C SER A 222 10.53 16.76 7.54
N ILE A 223 10.54 15.89 8.55
CA ILE A 223 9.34 15.12 8.93
C ILE A 223 8.23 16.11 9.33
N PRO A 224 7.02 16.06 8.73
CA PRO A 224 5.94 16.97 9.11
C PRO A 224 5.43 16.69 10.52
N SER A 225 5.27 17.73 11.35
CA SER A 225 4.68 17.58 12.70
C SER A 225 3.25 17.04 12.67
N SER A 226 2.52 17.25 11.57
CA SER A 226 1.17 16.71 11.36
C SER A 226 1.12 15.18 11.37
N LEU A 227 2.25 14.48 11.15
CA LEU A 227 2.28 13.02 11.32
C LEU A 227 1.97 12.60 12.76
N GLY A 228 2.20 13.45 13.75
CA GLY A 228 1.78 13.21 15.14
C GLY A 228 0.26 13.11 15.35
N ASN A 229 -0.56 13.41 14.35
CA ASN A 229 -2.02 13.24 14.41
C ASN A 229 -2.48 11.80 14.09
N LEU A 230 -1.58 10.93 13.65
CA LEU A 230 -1.89 9.55 13.24
C LEU A 230 -2.02 8.63 14.46
N SER A 231 -3.03 8.86 15.30
CA SER A 231 -3.18 8.19 16.60
C SER A 231 -3.31 6.66 16.52
N ASN A 232 -3.70 6.10 15.36
CA ASN A 232 -3.78 4.66 15.14
C ASN A 232 -2.47 4.04 14.60
N LEU A 233 -1.44 4.84 14.36
CA LEU A 233 -0.21 4.38 13.73
C LEU A 233 0.55 3.42 14.65
N THR A 234 0.95 2.27 14.09
CA THR A 234 1.68 1.21 14.77
C THR A 234 3.08 0.99 14.19
N SER A 235 3.27 1.26 12.90
CA SER A 235 4.58 1.23 12.25
C SER A 235 4.81 2.48 11.42
N LEU A 236 5.97 3.11 11.62
CA LEU A 236 6.46 4.22 10.82
C LEU A 236 7.90 3.94 10.38
N CYS A 237 8.09 3.67 9.08
CA CYS A 237 9.41 3.43 8.50
C CYS A 237 9.70 4.48 7.43
N LEU A 238 10.65 5.37 7.72
CA LEU A 238 11.13 6.45 6.85
C LEU A 238 12.64 6.33 6.57
N TYR A 239 13.25 5.20 6.90
CA TYR A 239 14.69 4.99 6.78
C TYR A 239 15.17 5.02 5.31
N ASP A 240 16.47 5.15 5.09
CA ASP A 240 17.06 5.21 3.74
C ASP A 240 16.42 6.31 2.85
N ASN A 241 16.49 7.54 3.34
CA ASN A 241 16.02 8.76 2.66
C ASN A 241 17.01 9.93 2.88
N GLN A 242 16.66 11.14 2.47
CA GLN A 242 17.40 12.38 2.71
C GLN A 242 16.66 13.35 3.64
N LEU A 243 15.82 12.85 4.55
CA LEU A 243 15.10 13.68 5.52
C LEU A 243 16.08 14.42 6.41
N SER A 244 15.76 15.65 6.77
CA SER A 244 16.62 16.58 7.50
C SER A 244 15.85 17.33 8.58
N ALA A 245 16.52 18.27 9.24
CA ALA A 245 15.97 19.02 10.38
C ALA A 245 15.69 18.13 11.61
N PRO A 246 15.24 18.71 12.74
CA PRO A 246 14.94 17.95 13.94
C PRO A 246 13.73 17.02 13.81
N ILE A 247 13.74 15.95 14.60
CA ILE A 247 12.57 15.08 14.81
C ILE A 247 11.47 15.93 15.49
N PRO A 248 10.26 16.03 14.93
CA PRO A 248 9.16 16.76 15.55
C PRO A 248 8.76 16.13 16.89
N PRO A 249 8.62 16.90 17.99
CA PRO A 249 8.15 16.37 19.27
C PRO A 249 6.77 15.70 19.20
N GLU A 250 5.94 16.07 18.22
CA GLU A 250 4.61 15.51 17.96
C GLU A 250 4.65 14.02 17.61
N ILE A 251 5.81 13.47 17.19
CA ILE A 251 5.98 12.01 17.04
C ILE A 251 5.69 11.29 18.37
N GLY A 252 5.94 11.94 19.52
CA GLY A 252 5.58 11.42 20.84
C GLY A 252 4.08 11.30 21.10
N ASN A 253 3.20 11.80 20.22
CA ASN A 253 1.75 11.62 20.31
C ASN A 253 1.28 10.26 19.76
N LEU A 254 2.14 9.53 19.07
CA LEU A 254 1.83 8.25 18.43
C LEU A 254 1.82 7.09 19.45
N THR A 255 1.00 7.18 20.49
CA THR A 255 1.03 6.25 21.64
C THR A 255 0.72 4.79 21.30
N ASN A 256 0.24 4.49 20.08
CA ASN A 256 0.06 3.15 19.56
C ASN A 256 1.28 2.58 18.80
N LEU A 257 2.35 3.38 18.63
CA LEU A 257 3.51 3.02 17.83
C LEU A 257 4.29 1.87 18.47
N VAL A 258 4.57 0.85 17.65
CA VAL A 258 5.32 -0.37 17.99
C VAL A 258 6.69 -0.36 17.31
N GLU A 259 6.78 0.21 16.11
CA GLU A 259 7.98 0.28 15.30
C GLU A 259 8.21 1.71 14.80
N LEU A 260 9.37 2.27 15.12
CA LEU A 260 9.85 3.54 14.58
C LEU A 260 11.25 3.35 14.01
N ASP A 261 11.35 3.42 12.68
CA ASP A 261 12.63 3.45 11.98
C ASP A 261 12.73 4.70 11.10
N ILE A 262 13.60 5.62 11.52
CA ILE A 262 13.96 6.85 10.80
C ILE A 262 15.48 6.94 10.63
N SER A 263 16.14 5.78 10.61
CA SER A 263 17.58 5.64 10.42
C SER A 263 18.03 6.01 9.01
N ASN A 264 19.35 6.13 8.82
CA ASN A 264 19.99 6.47 7.55
C ASN A 264 19.32 7.66 6.82
N ASN A 265 19.34 8.80 7.50
CA ASN A 265 18.81 10.08 7.03
C ASN A 265 19.81 11.20 7.41
N SER A 266 19.42 12.46 7.26
CA SER A 266 20.19 13.65 7.64
C SER A 266 19.52 14.43 8.79
N LEU A 267 18.80 13.74 9.68
CA LEU A 267 18.09 14.37 10.81
C LEU A 267 19.08 14.97 11.81
N THR A 268 18.76 16.15 12.34
CA THR A 268 19.63 16.93 13.22
C THR A 268 19.01 17.21 14.58
N GLY A 269 19.74 17.86 15.49
CA GLY A 269 19.21 18.25 16.81
C GLY A 269 19.01 17.07 17.78
N PRO A 270 18.41 17.32 18.96
CA PRO A 270 18.24 16.30 19.98
C PRO A 270 17.09 15.34 19.68
N ILE A 271 17.14 14.15 20.28
CA ILE A 271 15.97 13.28 20.39
C ILE A 271 14.94 14.00 21.29
N PRO A 272 13.69 14.22 20.84
CA PRO A 272 12.66 14.82 21.68
C PRO A 272 12.36 13.96 22.91
N TYR A 273 12.24 14.58 24.09
CA TYR A 273 11.87 13.87 25.33
C TYR A 273 10.51 13.15 25.21
N SER A 274 9.62 13.66 24.35
CA SER A 274 8.30 13.10 24.08
C SER A 274 8.35 11.70 23.47
N ILE A 275 9.49 11.25 22.94
CA ILE A 275 9.69 9.85 22.54
C ILE A 275 9.41 8.89 23.70
N GLY A 276 9.67 9.29 24.95
CA GLY A 276 9.36 8.47 26.13
C GLY A 276 7.87 8.19 26.36
N ASN A 277 6.96 8.84 25.64
CA ASN A 277 5.52 8.59 25.71
C ASN A 277 5.07 7.34 24.91
N LEU A 278 5.95 6.77 24.08
CA LEU A 278 5.64 5.67 23.17
C LEU A 278 5.71 4.31 23.88
N GLU A 279 4.94 4.09 24.93
CA GLU A 279 5.07 2.93 25.83
C GLU A 279 4.96 1.54 25.15
N LYS A 280 4.32 1.48 23.97
CA LYS A 280 4.18 0.25 23.15
C LYS A 280 5.37 -0.01 22.22
N LEU A 281 6.31 0.92 22.12
CA LEU A 281 7.42 0.86 21.18
C LEU A 281 8.34 -0.31 21.52
N THR A 282 8.58 -1.17 20.55
CA THR A 282 9.47 -2.34 20.65
C THR A 282 10.76 -2.15 19.88
N LEU A 283 10.74 -1.32 18.84
CA LEU A 283 11.86 -1.04 17.97
C LEU A 283 11.99 0.48 17.78
N LEU A 284 13.16 1.01 18.13
CA LEU A 284 13.55 2.39 17.90
C LEU A 284 14.91 2.45 17.18
N GLN A 285 14.87 2.77 15.90
CA GLN A 285 16.05 2.88 15.04
C GLN A 285 16.25 4.34 14.58
N LEU A 286 17.30 4.97 15.11
CA LEU A 286 17.70 6.36 14.81
C LEU A 286 19.14 6.45 14.28
N PHE A 287 19.78 5.32 14.02
CA PHE A 287 21.20 5.24 13.64
C PHE A 287 21.46 5.89 12.26
N GLN A 288 22.72 6.22 11.98
CA GLN A 288 23.12 6.89 10.72
C GLN A 288 22.34 8.19 10.47
N ASN A 289 22.42 9.12 11.42
CA ASN A 289 21.87 10.47 11.30
C ASN A 289 22.89 11.50 11.82
N GLN A 290 22.47 12.77 11.95
CA GLN A 290 23.25 13.86 12.52
C GLN A 290 22.66 14.33 13.86
N LEU A 291 21.97 13.44 14.59
CA LEU A 291 21.35 13.75 15.88
C LEU A 291 22.42 14.07 16.92
N SER A 292 22.14 15.04 17.79
CA SER A 292 23.10 15.59 18.75
C SER A 292 22.50 15.78 20.15
N GLY A 293 23.28 16.30 21.09
CA GLY A 293 22.85 16.44 22.49
C GLY A 293 22.88 15.13 23.26
N SER A 294 22.31 15.13 24.47
CA SER A 294 22.22 13.95 25.32
C SER A 294 21.05 13.05 24.95
N ILE A 295 21.22 11.75 25.15
CA ILE A 295 20.11 10.79 25.09
C ILE A 295 19.11 11.13 26.21
N PRO A 296 17.82 11.36 25.89
CA PRO A 296 16.84 11.74 26.92
C PRO A 296 16.58 10.58 27.89
N PRO A 297 16.59 10.82 29.22
CA PRO A 297 16.31 9.79 30.22
C PRO A 297 14.90 9.20 30.11
N GLU A 298 13.98 9.91 29.47
CA GLU A 298 12.61 9.48 29.17
C GLU A 298 12.55 8.24 28.26
N ILE A 299 13.61 7.91 27.52
CA ILE A 299 13.71 6.62 26.81
C ILE A 299 13.60 5.44 27.79
N GLY A 300 14.01 5.62 29.05
CA GLY A 300 13.81 4.62 30.10
C GLY A 300 12.35 4.33 30.44
N ASN A 301 11.38 5.14 29.97
CA ASN A 301 9.95 4.87 30.11
C ASN A 301 9.44 3.82 29.11
N LEU A 302 10.20 3.52 28.06
CA LEU A 302 9.81 2.59 26.99
C LEU A 302 9.96 1.13 27.43
N LYS A 303 9.09 0.68 28.34
CA LYS A 303 9.18 -0.65 28.97
C LYS A 303 9.00 -1.82 28.00
N SER A 304 8.45 -1.58 26.81
CA SER A 304 8.27 -2.58 25.76
C SER A 304 9.47 -2.68 24.80
N LEU A 305 10.47 -1.80 24.93
CA LEU A 305 11.57 -1.66 23.98
C LEU A 305 12.48 -2.89 23.99
N LYS A 306 12.70 -3.46 22.80
CA LYS A 306 13.57 -4.62 22.58
C LYS A 306 14.83 -4.25 21.82
N THR A 307 14.71 -3.30 20.89
CA THR A 307 15.81 -2.86 20.03
C THR A 307 15.92 -1.35 20.07
N LEU A 308 17.09 -0.86 20.46
CA LEU A 308 17.46 0.55 20.43
C LEU A 308 18.77 0.73 19.68
N SER A 309 18.73 1.41 18.53
CA SER A 309 19.90 1.66 17.69
C SER A 309 20.12 3.15 17.50
N LEU A 310 21.14 3.70 18.16
CA LEU A 310 21.49 5.12 18.15
C LEU A 310 22.87 5.41 17.53
N HIS A 311 23.58 4.38 17.06
CA HIS A 311 24.96 4.50 16.59
C HIS A 311 25.09 5.39 15.33
N THR A 312 26.31 5.85 15.04
CA THR A 312 26.58 6.76 13.89
C THR A 312 25.70 8.03 13.95
N ASN A 313 25.87 8.79 15.03
CA ASN A 313 25.26 10.09 15.31
C ASN A 313 26.29 10.98 16.04
N HIS A 314 25.87 12.18 16.46
CA HIS A 314 26.69 13.16 17.20
C HIS A 314 26.26 13.32 18.67
N PHE A 315 25.79 12.25 19.30
CA PHE A 315 25.37 12.27 20.71
C PHE A 315 26.54 12.57 21.66
N SER A 316 26.23 13.26 22.76
CA SER A 316 27.16 13.60 23.83
C SER A 316 26.56 13.30 25.20
N GLY A 317 27.34 13.47 26.27
CA GLY A 317 26.91 13.13 27.63
C GLY A 317 26.97 11.64 27.94
N SER A 318 26.40 11.26 29.08
CA SER A 318 26.37 9.87 29.56
C SER A 318 25.12 9.13 29.07
N ILE A 319 25.20 7.80 28.96
CA ILE A 319 24.02 6.95 28.80
C ILE A 319 23.13 7.11 30.06
N PRO A 320 21.81 7.37 29.91
CA PRO A 320 20.92 7.52 31.04
C PRO A 320 20.88 6.27 31.94
N THR A 321 20.82 6.47 33.26
CA THR A 321 20.72 5.38 34.24
C THR A 321 19.32 4.74 34.31
N SER A 322 18.35 5.29 33.59
CA SER A 322 16.97 4.79 33.52
C SER A 322 16.79 3.61 32.56
N PHE A 323 17.84 3.21 31.84
CA PHE A 323 17.88 2.08 30.92
C PHE A 323 17.82 0.74 31.67
#